data_AF-A0A960VA19-F1
#
_entry.id   AF-A0A960VA19-F1
#
_cell.length_a   1.000
_cell.length_b   1.000
_cell.length_c   1.000
_cell.angle_alpha   90.00
_cell.angle_beta   90.00
_cell.angle_gamma   90.00
#
_symmetry.space_group_name_H-M   'P 1'
#
loop_
_entity.id
_entity.type
_entity.pdbx_description
1 polymer ?
#
loop_
_entity_poly.entity_id
_entity_poly.type
_entity_poly.pdbx_seq_one_letter_code
_entity_poly.pdbx_strand_id
1 'polypeptide(L)'
;VWIVHVAAPNPDFVGYKVGPQHVRDFRAEELRQEHNEIIKYKDFLHAKNIDADGFLVQGITSEMILKESEKLNIDLVILGHHKHNLLYKIFVGGSIDDSVIEDSKIPVLIVPLG
;
A
#
# COMPACT_ATOMS: atom_id res chain seq x y z
N VAL A 1 4.37 -12.43 9.38
CA VAL A 1 3.95 -11.01 9.22
C VAL A 1 3.93 -10.70 7.75
N TRP A 2 2.88 -10.06 7.24
CA TRP A 2 2.82 -9.68 5.83
C TRP A 2 2.99 -8.17 5.69
N ILE A 3 3.97 -7.75 4.90
CA ILE A 3 4.21 -6.34 4.55
C ILE A 3 3.58 -6.13 3.17
N VAL A 4 2.53 -5.32 3.10
CA VAL A 4 1.84 -5.03 1.83
C VAL A 4 2.01 -3.56 1.49
N HIS A 5 2.59 -3.28 0.31
CA HIS A 5 2.62 -1.96 -0.29
C HIS A 5 1.71 -1.96 -1.52
N VAL A 6 0.78 -1.01 -1.57
CA VAL A 6 -0.07 -0.80 -2.74
C VAL A 6 0.50 0.37 -3.54
N ALA A 7 1.14 0.06 -4.66
CA ALA A 7 1.58 1.05 -5.61
C ALA A 7 0.38 1.61 -6.37
N ALA A 8 0.46 2.89 -6.74
CA ALA A 8 -0.54 3.50 -7.61
C ALA A 8 -0.72 2.68 -8.91
N PRO A 9 -1.91 2.66 -9.52
CA PRO A 9 -2.07 2.04 -10.83
C PRO A 9 -1.19 2.74 -11.87
N ASN A 10 -0.91 2.08 -12.99
CA ASN A 10 -0.28 2.77 -14.11
C ASN A 10 -1.21 3.88 -14.62
N PRO A 11 -0.68 5.05 -15.00
CA PRO A 11 -1.50 6.11 -15.55
C PRO A 11 -2.20 5.64 -16.83
N ASP A 12 -3.49 5.93 -16.94
CA ASP A 12 -4.26 5.65 -18.15
C ASP A 12 -3.75 6.54 -19.28
N PHE A 13 -2.97 5.97 -20.21
CA PHE A 13 -2.61 6.65 -21.44
C PHE A 13 -3.77 6.55 -22.42
N VAL A 14 -4.52 7.64 -22.61
CA VAL A 14 -5.61 7.70 -23.59
C VAL A 14 -5.01 7.79 -25.01
N GLY A 15 -4.94 6.65 -25.71
CA GLY A 15 -4.56 6.57 -27.14
C GLY A 15 -3.84 5.28 -27.57
N TYR A 16 -3.73 5.05 -28.88
CA TYR A 16 -3.04 3.90 -29.53
C TYR A 16 -1.50 3.98 -29.48
N LYS A 17 -0.92 4.56 -28.42
CA LYS A 17 0.54 4.64 -28.28
C LYS A 17 0.95 4.14 -26.90
N VAL A 18 1.93 3.24 -26.90
CA VAL A 18 2.80 3.04 -25.73
C VAL A 18 3.25 4.43 -25.27
N GLY A 19 2.97 4.78 -24.01
CA GLY A 19 3.37 6.08 -23.46
C GLY A 19 4.88 6.33 -23.67
N PRO A 20 5.34 7.58 -23.54
CA PRO A 20 6.75 7.90 -23.76
C PRO A 20 7.66 6.98 -22.94
N GLN A 21 8.72 6.42 -23.58
CA GLN A 21 9.60 5.42 -22.95
C GLN A 21 10.17 5.91 -21.60
N HIS A 22 10.48 7.20 -21.49
CA HIS A 22 10.96 7.80 -20.23
C HIS A 22 9.96 7.68 -19.07
N VAL A 23 8.65 7.71 -19.33
CA VAL A 23 7.63 7.54 -18.28
C VAL A 23 7.60 6.10 -17.80
N ARG A 24 7.78 5.14 -18.71
CA ARG A 24 7.86 3.71 -18.36
C ARG A 24 9.11 3.40 -17.55
N ASP A 25 10.26 3.94 -17.96
CA ASP A 25 11.54 3.74 -17.28
C ASP A 25 11.51 4.36 -15.88
N PHE A 26 10.97 5.58 -15.75
CA PHE A 26 10.76 6.23 -14.45
C PHE A 26 9.85 5.41 -13.54
N ARG A 27 8.72 4.92 -14.06
CA ARG A 27 7.78 4.06 -13.29
C ARG A 27 8.43 2.75 -12.84
N ALA A 28 9.21 2.12 -13.72
CA ALA A 28 9.92 0.90 -13.39
C ALA A 28 10.98 1.13 -12.30
N GLU A 29 11.63 2.29 -12.30
CA GLU A 29 12.57 2.68 -11.26
C GLU A 29 11.85 2.95 -9.92
N GLU A 30 10.73 3.65 -9.93
CA GLU A 30 9.88 3.89 -8.77
C GLU A 30 9.43 2.57 -8.11
N LEU A 31 8.89 1.63 -8.90
CA LEU A 31 8.48 0.31 -8.40
C LEU A 31 9.66 -0.50 -7.85
N ARG A 32 10.86 -0.36 -8.43
CA ARG A 32 12.07 -1.00 -7.88
C ARG A 32 12.44 -0.41 -6.53
N GLN A 33 12.36 0.91 -6.38
CA GLN A 33 12.66 1.58 -5.12
C GLN A 33 11.67 1.17 -4.02
N GLU A 34 10.37 1.17 -4.32
CA GLU A 34 9.33 0.69 -3.42
C GLU A 34 9.56 -0.77 -3.02
N HIS A 35 9.87 -1.65 -3.99
CA HIS A 35 10.18 -3.05 -3.71
C HIS A 35 11.40 -3.22 -2.80
N ASN A 36 12.44 -2.42 -3.02
CA ASN A 36 13.64 -2.44 -2.18
C ASN A 36 13.34 -2.01 -0.74
N GLU A 37 12.43 -1.06 -0.51
CA GLU A 37 12.01 -0.70 0.86
C GLU A 37 11.28 -1.85 1.55
N ILE A 38 10.41 -2.58 0.84
CA ILE A 38 9.75 -3.78 1.38
C ILE A 38 10.79 -4.83 1.80
N ILE A 39 11.82 -5.06 0.98
CA ILE A 39 12.91 -5.99 1.31
C ILE A 39 13.62 -5.55 2.60
N LYS A 40 13.95 -4.26 2.74
CA LYS A 40 14.59 -3.74 3.95
C LYS A 40 13.75 -3.98 5.20
N TYR A 41 12.44 -3.74 5.14
CA TYR A 41 11.55 -3.99 6.28
C TYR A 41 11.43 -5.48 6.61
N LYS A 42 11.36 -6.34 5.58
CA LYS A 42 11.35 -7.78 5.74
C LYS A 42 12.62 -8.27 6.43
N ASP A 43 13.78 -7.84 5.95
CA ASP A 43 15.09 -8.22 6.50
C ASP A 43 15.24 -7.71 7.96
N PHE A 44 14.72 -6.53 8.26
CA PHE A 44 14.68 -6.00 9.63
C PHE A 44 13.82 -6.87 10.57
N LEU A 45 12.67 -7.37 10.11
CA LEU A 45 11.83 -8.27 10.90
C LEU A 45 12.51 -9.64 11.08
N HIS A 46 13.11 -10.20 10.03
CA HIS A 46 13.88 -11.43 10.12
C HIS A 46 15.06 -11.33 11.08
N ALA A 47 15.77 -10.20 11.10
CA ALA A 47 16.86 -9.95 12.06
C ALA A 47 16.38 -9.96 13.52
N LYS A 48 15.07 -9.76 13.76
CA LYS A 48 14.42 -9.87 15.06
C LYS A 48 13.75 -11.24 15.29
N ASN A 49 14.03 -12.23 14.45
CA ASN A 49 13.40 -13.56 14.45
C ASN A 49 11.88 -13.53 14.24
N ILE A 50 11.38 -12.52 13.53
CA ILE A 50 9.97 -12.44 13.12
C ILE A 50 9.89 -12.95 11.69
N ASP A 51 9.11 -14.00 11.47
CA ASP A 51 8.84 -14.50 10.12
C ASP A 51 8.01 -13.48 9.35
N ALA A 52 8.49 -13.06 8.19
CA ALA A 52 7.91 -11.98 7.41
C ALA A 52 8.09 -12.20 5.91
N ASP A 53 7.10 -11.75 5.14
CA ASP A 53 7.19 -11.71 3.69
C ASP A 53 6.51 -10.44 3.15
N GLY A 54 6.85 -10.06 1.92
CA GLY A 54 6.55 -8.76 1.35
C GLY A 54 5.86 -8.83 -0.01
N PHE A 55 4.78 -8.07 -0.17
CA PHE A 55 4.06 -7.93 -1.43
C PHE A 55 4.01 -6.48 -1.90
N LEU A 56 4.36 -6.31 -3.17
CA LEU A 56 4.08 -5.10 -3.94
C LEU A 56 2.90 -5.39 -4.86
N VAL A 57 1.76 -4.73 -4.61
CA VAL A 57 0.54 -4.89 -5.40
C VAL A 57 0.11 -3.55 -6.00
N GLN A 58 -0.73 -3.58 -7.02
CA GLN A 58 -1.22 -2.36 -7.70
C GLN A 58 -2.75 -2.31 -7.64
N GLY A 59 -3.29 -1.11 -7.40
CA GLY A 59 -4.74 -0.89 -7.40
C GLY A 59 -5.16 0.22 -6.45
N ILE A 60 -6.46 0.25 -6.12
CA ILE A 60 -7.01 1.14 -5.09
C ILE A 60 -6.56 0.61 -3.72
N THR A 61 -5.93 1.47 -2.90
CA THR A 61 -5.26 1.04 -1.67
C THR A 61 -6.17 0.29 -0.70
N SER A 62 -7.35 0.83 -0.41
CA SER A 62 -8.32 0.20 0.51
C SER A 62 -8.77 -1.17 0.00
N GLU A 63 -9.16 -1.25 -1.28
CA GLU A 63 -9.60 -2.51 -1.91
C GLU A 63 -8.50 -3.57 -1.89
N MET A 64 -7.26 -3.18 -2.21
CA MET A 64 -6.14 -4.11 -2.22
C MET A 64 -5.76 -4.58 -0.83
N ILE A 65 -5.83 -3.71 0.19
CA ILE A 65 -5.62 -4.12 1.59
C ILE A 65 -6.67 -5.15 2.00
N LEU A 66 -7.96 -4.90 1.76
CA LEU A 66 -9.05 -5.82 2.11
C LEU A 66 -8.90 -7.15 1.36
N LYS A 67 -8.64 -7.10 0.05
CA LYS A 67 -8.47 -8.28 -0.79
C LYS A 67 -7.28 -9.14 -0.37
N GLU A 68 -6.11 -8.55 -0.14
CA GLU A 68 -4.94 -9.32 0.30
C GLU A 68 -5.13 -9.83 1.74
N SER A 69 -5.85 -9.10 2.60
CA SER A 69 -6.20 -9.57 3.95
C SER A 69 -7.06 -10.83 3.92
N GLU A 70 -8.08 -10.88 3.06
CA GLU A 70 -8.90 -12.08 2.86
C GLU A 70 -8.07 -13.23 2.24
N LYS A 71 -7.32 -12.95 1.17
CA LYS A 71 -6.52 -13.95 0.44
C LYS A 71 -5.44 -14.60 1.30
N LEU A 72 -4.80 -13.83 2.18
CA LEU A 72 -3.73 -14.30 3.06
C LEU A 72 -4.27 -14.84 4.40
N ASN A 73 -5.59 -14.86 4.60
CA ASN A 73 -6.26 -15.25 5.85
C ASN A 73 -5.68 -14.51 7.08
N ILE A 74 -5.64 -13.18 7.00
CA ILE A 74 -5.07 -12.33 8.04
C ILE A 74 -6.02 -12.19 9.23
N ASP A 75 -5.47 -12.19 10.45
CA ASP A 75 -6.24 -12.01 11.70
C ASP A 75 -6.26 -10.57 12.21
N LEU A 76 -5.35 -9.71 11.73
CA LEU A 76 -5.20 -8.30 12.14
C LEU A 76 -4.55 -7.47 11.03
N VAL A 77 -5.18 -6.36 10.67
CA VAL A 77 -4.56 -5.33 9.81
C VAL A 77 -3.96 -4.24 10.70
N ILE A 78 -2.72 -3.84 10.42
CA ILE A 78 -2.06 -2.71 11.11
C ILE A 78 -1.79 -1.61 10.07
N LEU A 79 -2.33 -0.42 10.29
CA LEU A 79 -2.15 0.74 9.41
C LEU A 79 -1.54 1.91 10.18
N GLY A 80 -0.61 2.62 9.54
CA GLY A 80 -0.13 3.91 10.04
C GLY A 80 -1.12 5.02 9.69
N HIS A 81 -1.36 5.95 10.62
CA HIS A 81 -2.22 7.11 10.41
C HIS A 81 -1.42 8.40 10.57
N HIS A 82 -1.21 9.13 9.48
CA HIS A 82 -0.72 10.51 9.55
C HIS A 82 -1.90 11.45 9.80
N LYS A 83 -1.73 12.41 10.73
CA LYS A 83 -2.70 13.49 10.91
C LYS A 83 -2.71 14.41 9.68
N HIS A 84 -3.56 14.08 8.71
CA HIS A 84 -3.86 15.00 7.63
C HIS A 84 -4.90 16.04 8.10
N ASN A 85 -4.64 17.33 7.83
CA ASN A 85 -5.58 18.42 8.11
C ASN A 85 -6.92 18.17 7.39
N LEU A 86 -8.04 18.60 7.99
CA LEU A 86 -9.41 18.39 7.47
C LEU A 86 -9.55 18.73 5.97
N LEU A 87 -8.87 19.77 5.51
CA LEU A 87 -8.86 20.16 4.10
C LEU A 87 -8.24 19.09 3.19
N TYR A 88 -7.13 18.47 3.59
CA TYR A 88 -6.49 17.40 2.82
C TYR A 88 -7.44 16.22 2.66
N LYS A 89 -8.07 15.75 3.75
CA LYS A 89 -9.04 14.65 3.71
C LYS A 89 -10.20 14.93 2.73
N ILE A 90 -10.67 16.17 2.66
CA ILE A 90 -11.71 16.57 1.71
C ILE A 90 -11.20 16.55 0.25
N PHE A 91 -9.97 17.01 0.00
CA PHE A 91 -9.40 17.05 -1.36
C PHE A 91 -9.04 15.67 -1.94
N VAL A 92 -8.63 14.70 -1.12
CA VAL A 92 -8.34 13.31 -1.57
C VAL A 92 -9.53 12.35 -1.44
N GLY A 93 -10.70 12.82 -1.00
CA GLY A 93 -11.92 12.00 -0.96
C GLY A 93 -12.03 11.06 0.25
N GLY A 94 -11.40 11.41 1.37
CA GLY A 94 -11.43 10.64 2.62
C GLY A 94 -10.02 10.30 3.12
N SER A 95 -9.93 9.41 4.09
CA SER A 95 -8.69 8.77 4.50
C SER A 95 -8.75 7.28 4.19
N ILE A 96 -7.64 6.70 3.72
CA ILE A 96 -7.58 5.28 3.35
C ILE A 96 -7.93 4.39 4.54
N ASP A 97 -7.55 4.84 5.74
CA ASP A 97 -7.89 4.21 7.01
C ASP A 97 -9.40 4.19 7.27
N ASP A 98 -10.15 5.26 6.99
CA ASP A 98 -11.61 5.27 7.19
C ASP A 98 -12.29 4.17 6.34
N SER A 99 -11.94 4.06 5.04
CA SER A 99 -12.51 3.03 4.16
C SER A 99 -12.13 1.61 4.58
N VAL A 100 -10.89 1.38 5.01
CA VAL A 100 -10.48 0.05 5.49
C VAL A 100 -11.18 -0.30 6.80
N ILE A 101 -11.37 0.67 7.71
CA ILE A 101 -12.08 0.44 8.97
C ILE A 101 -13.56 0.10 8.73
N GLU A 102 -14.21 0.80 7.80
CA GLU A 102 -15.64 0.61 7.50
C GLU A 102 -15.92 -0.78 6.88
N ASP A 103 -15.06 -1.21 5.95
CA ASP A 103 -15.30 -2.43 5.16
C ASP A 103 -14.60 -3.70 5.69
N SER A 104 -13.68 -3.57 6.66
CA SER A 104 -12.91 -4.73 7.16
C SER A 104 -13.76 -5.67 8.01
N LYS A 105 -13.67 -6.96 7.70
CA LYS A 105 -14.26 -8.05 8.50
C LYS A 105 -13.36 -8.52 9.65
N ILE A 106 -12.12 -8.01 9.69
CA ILE A 106 -11.11 -8.37 10.69
C ILE A 106 -10.67 -7.11 11.46
N PRO A 107 -10.14 -7.25 12.69
CA PRO A 107 -9.64 -6.13 13.46
C PRO A 107 -8.64 -5.26 12.69
N VAL A 108 -8.80 -3.94 12.81
CA VAL A 108 -7.87 -2.95 12.25
C VAL A 108 -7.25 -2.15 13.40
N LEU A 109 -5.93 -2.21 13.54
CA LEU A 109 -5.16 -1.43 14.49
C LEU A 109 -4.56 -0.20 13.77
N ILE A 110 -4.99 0.97 14.18
CA ILE A 110 -4.44 2.24 13.71
C ILE A 110 -3.31 2.70 14.62
N VAL A 111 -2.14 2.93 14.03
CA VAL A 111 -0.94 3.43 14.70
C VAL A 111 -0.73 4.89 14.31
N PRO A 112 -0.95 5.85 15.24
CA PRO A 112 -0.70 7.26 14.96
C PRO A 112 0.77 7.52 14.62
N LEU A 113 1.00 8.19 13.49
CA LEU A 113 2.31 8.68 13.06
C LEU A 113 2.28 10.20 13.28
N GLY A 114 3.25 10.68 14.08
CA GLY A 114 3.30 12.04 14.61
C GLY A 114 3.42 13.13 13.55
#